data_AF-A0A948G5Y9-F1
#
_entry.id   AF-A0A948G5Y9-F1
#
_cell.length_a   1.000
_cell.length_b   1.000
_cell.length_c   1.000
_cell.angle_alpha   90.00
_cell.angle_beta   90.00
_cell.angle_gamma   90.00
#
_symmetry.space_group_name_H-M   'P 1'
#
loop_
_entity.id
_entity.type
_entity.pdbx_description
1 polymer ?
#
loop_
_entity_poly.entity_id
_entity_poly.type
_entity_poly.pdbx_seq_one_letter_code
_entity_poly.pdbx_strand_id
1 'polypeptide(L)'
;MKKQLIYLKILQIAVDAILVLGAFALAYFLRIGFYFSSDFPFNQYFLIAAITTPITLLFMFFIRAYKLNQQIISWRHIQRLTFVAIENVFVFMILYYFTFREFFSRLILIYAFLITILFTYGWHVLFRWILQKSSEREIGVYRTLIIGTNRPAQEIVRTLITSKSHIKPVAAIDPHGSKKSVIHGIPVVGKMNVFEKTIADHDIDIILHVDNLEQSLNIINYALQNNIKYYMPPELLGIFQGHQRIEEVEGMPFLKLHKKRKWWHNIW
;
A
#
# COMPACT_ATOMS: atom_id res chain seq x y z
N MET A 1 14.11 9.39 -3.74
CA MET A 1 12.72 8.99 -3.44
C MET A 1 12.56 7.74 -2.55
N LYS A 2 13.23 6.60 -2.83
CA LYS A 2 13.05 5.36 -2.03
C LYS A 2 13.23 5.53 -0.50
N LYS A 3 14.17 6.37 -0.05
CA LYS A 3 14.39 6.66 1.40
C LYS A 3 13.19 7.33 2.07
N GLN A 4 12.59 8.36 1.45
CA GLN A 4 11.44 9.09 2.00
C GLN A 4 10.21 8.18 2.21
N LEU A 5 9.96 7.27 1.26
CA LEU A 5 8.88 6.29 1.37
C LEU A 5 9.08 5.32 2.55
N ILE A 6 10.33 4.93 2.83
CA ILE A 6 10.66 4.07 3.96
C ILE A 6 10.37 4.81 5.27
N TYR A 7 10.79 6.08 5.40
CA TYR A 7 10.48 6.90 6.59
C TYR A 7 8.98 7.07 6.81
N LEU A 8 8.21 7.31 5.74
CA LEU A 8 6.76 7.42 5.83
C LEU A 8 6.09 6.11 6.30
N LYS A 9 6.56 4.95 5.82
CA LYS A 9 6.07 3.65 6.28
C LYS A 9 6.41 3.42 7.76
N ILE A 10 7.63 3.72 8.17
CA ILE A 10 8.06 3.58 9.57
C ILE A 10 7.21 4.48 10.47
N LEU A 11 6.96 5.72 10.04
CA LEU A 11 6.09 6.65 10.75
C LEU A 11 4.66 6.08 10.87
N GLN A 12 4.10 5.54 9.78
CA GLN A 12 2.77 4.95 9.81
C GLN A 12 2.68 3.79 10.79
N ILE A 13 3.67 2.89 10.80
CA ILE A 13 3.76 1.75 11.72
C ILE A 13 3.90 2.22 13.18
N ALA A 14 4.74 3.23 13.43
CA ALA A 14 4.94 3.78 14.77
C ALA A 14 3.65 4.40 15.33
N VAL A 15 2.91 5.14 14.50
CA VAL A 15 1.63 5.73 14.90
C VAL A 15 0.58 4.64 15.12
N ASP A 16 0.51 3.61 14.28
CA ASP A 16 -0.38 2.46 14.51
C ASP A 16 -0.11 1.79 15.87
N ALA A 17 1.17 1.62 16.25
CA ALA A 17 1.55 1.06 17.55
C ALA A 17 1.00 1.90 18.70
N ILE A 18 1.17 3.22 18.63
CA ILE A 18 0.68 4.17 19.65
C ILE A 18 -0.85 4.13 19.72
N LEU A 19 -1.53 4.06 18.57
CA LEU A 19 -2.99 4.04 18.51
C LEU A 19 -3.57 2.73 19.05
N VAL A 20 -2.95 1.59 18.78
CA VAL A 20 -3.37 0.32 19.37
C VAL A 20 -3.21 0.35 20.89
N LEU A 21 -2.06 0.78 21.41
CA LEU A 21 -1.86 0.92 22.85
C LEU A 21 -2.82 1.94 23.48
N GLY A 22 -3.02 3.07 22.81
CA GLY A 22 -3.98 4.09 23.22
C GLY A 22 -5.42 3.58 23.23
N ALA A 23 -5.78 2.68 22.30
CA ALA A 23 -7.10 2.06 22.27
C ALA A 23 -7.33 1.15 23.49
N PHE A 24 -6.33 0.34 23.85
CA PHE A 24 -6.39 -0.48 25.07
C PHE A 24 -6.44 0.38 26.33
N ALA A 25 -5.57 1.41 26.44
CA ALA A 25 -5.60 2.33 27.56
C ALA A 25 -6.97 3.01 27.71
N LEU A 26 -7.52 3.53 26.62
CA LEU A 26 -8.82 4.19 26.64
C LEU A 26 -9.96 3.20 26.96
N ALA A 27 -9.90 1.97 26.44
CA ALA A 27 -10.87 0.92 26.77
C ALA A 27 -10.88 0.59 28.27
N TYR A 28 -9.70 0.54 28.90
CA TYR A 28 -9.57 0.36 30.34
C TYR A 28 -10.24 1.50 31.11
N PHE A 29 -9.85 2.75 30.82
CA PHE A 29 -10.37 3.90 31.57
C PHE A 29 -11.86 4.13 31.34
N LEU A 30 -12.41 3.82 30.16
CA LEU A 30 -13.85 3.90 29.91
C LEU A 30 -14.64 2.83 30.68
N ARG A 31 -14.06 1.63 30.89
CA ARG A 31 -14.77 0.53 31.55
C ARG A 31 -14.61 0.53 33.05
N ILE A 32 -13.41 0.81 33.54
CA ILE A 32 -13.01 0.65 34.95
C ILE A 32 -12.93 2.01 35.65
N GLY A 33 -12.79 3.09 34.88
CA GLY A 33 -12.56 4.43 35.42
C GLY A 33 -11.09 4.66 35.78
N PHE A 34 -10.84 5.80 36.42
CA PHE A 34 -9.50 6.20 36.88
C PHE A 34 -9.15 5.63 38.27
N TYR A 35 -10.05 4.88 38.88
CA TYR A 35 -9.78 4.17 40.11
C TYR A 35 -8.97 2.92 39.76
N PHE A 36 -7.69 2.90 40.17
CA PHE A 36 -6.82 1.75 40.01
C PHE A 36 -7.37 0.60 40.87
N SER A 37 -8.23 -0.22 40.27
CA SER A 37 -8.81 -1.39 40.93
C SER A 37 -7.72 -2.43 41.22
N SER A 38 -7.74 -2.98 42.43
CA SER A 38 -6.91 -4.12 42.82
C SER A 38 -7.26 -5.39 42.04
N ASP A 39 -8.52 -5.53 41.62
CA ASP A 39 -9.05 -6.76 41.03
C ASP A 39 -8.74 -6.86 39.54
N PHE A 40 -8.39 -5.75 38.89
CA PHE A 40 -7.99 -5.73 37.49
C PHE A 40 -6.95 -4.63 37.26
N PRO A 41 -5.68 -4.90 37.60
CA PRO A 41 -4.69 -3.84 37.71
C PRO A 41 -4.20 -3.41 36.31
N PHE A 42 -4.14 -2.09 36.09
CA PHE A 42 -3.81 -1.50 34.79
C PHE A 42 -2.47 -1.95 34.25
N ASN A 43 -1.46 -2.12 35.11
CA ASN A 43 -0.12 -2.55 34.71
C ASN A 43 -0.11 -3.93 34.05
N GLN A 44 -0.84 -4.91 34.58
CA GLN A 44 -0.94 -6.26 34.01
C GLN A 44 -1.70 -6.22 32.68
N TYR A 45 -2.84 -5.53 32.66
CA TYR A 45 -3.62 -5.32 31.44
C TYR A 45 -2.80 -4.66 30.33
N PHE A 46 -2.14 -3.55 30.64
CA PHE A 46 -1.40 -2.76 29.67
C PHE A 46 -0.10 -3.45 29.23
N LEU A 47 0.53 -4.25 30.09
CA LEU A 47 1.67 -5.10 29.73
C LEU A 47 1.27 -6.13 28.67
N ILE A 48 0.11 -6.79 28.83
CA ILE A 48 -0.36 -7.73 27.80
C ILE A 48 -0.71 -6.98 26.51
N ALA A 49 -1.33 -5.81 26.58
CA ALA A 49 -1.58 -4.97 25.40
C ALA A 49 -0.27 -4.55 24.69
N ALA A 50 0.79 -4.27 25.46
CA ALA A 50 2.12 -3.98 24.93
C ALA A 50 2.76 -5.19 24.23
N ILE A 51 2.53 -6.40 24.73
CA ILE A 51 3.01 -7.63 24.10
C ILE A 51 2.19 -7.99 22.86
N THR A 52 0.88 -7.74 22.85
CA THR A 52 0.02 -8.05 21.70
C THR A 52 0.24 -7.07 20.54
N THR A 53 0.59 -5.81 20.83
CA THR A 53 0.76 -4.77 19.81
C THR A 53 1.76 -5.16 18.70
N PRO A 54 2.99 -5.64 18.98
CA PRO A 54 3.90 -6.14 17.94
C PRO A 54 3.30 -7.26 17.06
N ILE A 55 2.51 -8.17 17.65
CA ILE A 55 1.85 -9.27 16.93
C ILE A 55 0.80 -8.70 15.97
N THR A 56 -0.01 -7.75 16.44
CA THR A 56 -1.00 -7.04 15.62
C THR A 56 -0.34 -6.27 14.47
N LEU A 57 0.77 -5.57 14.72
CA LEU A 57 1.52 -4.87 13.66
C LEU A 57 2.07 -5.84 12.62
N LEU A 58 2.55 -7.01 13.05
CA LEU A 58 3.01 -8.07 12.16
C LEU A 58 1.84 -8.59 11.30
N PHE A 59 0.65 -8.76 11.86
CA PHE A 59 -0.56 -9.10 11.10
C PHE A 59 -0.92 -8.02 10.08
N MET A 60 -0.94 -6.74 10.48
CA MET A 60 -1.16 -5.60 9.57
C MET A 60 -0.17 -5.58 8.40
N PHE A 61 1.07 -5.97 8.68
CA PHE A 61 2.10 -6.10 7.68
C PHE A 61 1.77 -7.23 6.67
N PHE A 62 1.40 -8.42 7.13
CA PHE A 62 1.02 -9.55 6.25
C PHE A 62 -0.23 -9.27 5.41
N ILE A 63 -1.24 -8.60 5.96
CA ILE A 63 -2.45 -8.20 5.21
C ILE A 63 -2.22 -7.00 4.28
N ARG A 64 -0.97 -6.51 4.21
CA ARG A 64 -0.53 -5.41 3.34
C ARG A 64 -1.30 -4.12 3.60
N ALA A 65 -1.57 -3.80 4.86
CA ALA A 65 -2.26 -2.58 5.26
C ALA A 65 -1.49 -1.31 4.85
N TYR A 66 -0.16 -1.40 4.80
CA TYR A 66 0.77 -0.29 4.51
C TYR A 66 1.05 -0.05 3.00
N LYS A 67 0.19 -0.53 2.09
CA LYS A 67 0.35 -0.29 0.66
C LYS A 67 -0.09 1.14 0.30
N LEU A 68 0.88 1.99 -0.04
CA LEU A 68 0.71 3.39 -0.45
C LEU A 68 0.05 3.61 -1.83
N ASN A 69 -0.13 2.55 -2.63
CA ASN A 69 -0.58 2.63 -4.03
C ASN A 69 -2.10 2.50 -4.23
N GLN A 70 -2.89 2.46 -3.15
CA GLN A 70 -4.36 2.37 -3.26
C GLN A 70 -4.98 3.68 -2.79
N GLN A 71 -5.52 4.47 -3.72
CA GLN A 71 -6.22 5.72 -3.39
C GLN A 71 -7.56 5.47 -2.69
N ILE A 72 -8.27 4.41 -3.08
CA ILE A 72 -9.61 4.14 -2.58
C ILE A 72 -9.50 3.18 -1.40
N ILE A 73 -10.05 3.62 -0.27
CA ILE A 73 -10.38 2.75 0.86
C ILE A 73 -11.50 1.84 0.39
N SER A 74 -11.13 0.74 -0.24
CA SER A 74 -12.10 -0.28 -0.62
C SER A 74 -12.77 -0.81 0.64
N TRP A 75 -14.02 -1.24 0.52
CA TRP A 75 -14.71 -2.00 1.55
C TRP A 75 -13.86 -3.17 2.10
N ARG A 76 -13.05 -3.80 1.22
CA ARG A 76 -12.08 -4.84 1.59
C ARG A 76 -10.97 -4.36 2.54
N HIS A 77 -10.63 -3.08 2.55
CA HIS A 77 -9.66 -2.52 3.48
C HIS A 77 -10.25 -2.38 4.89
N ILE A 78 -11.51 -1.95 5.00
CA ILE A 78 -12.24 -1.91 6.27
C ILE A 78 -12.34 -3.32 6.85
N GLN A 79 -12.79 -4.28 6.05
CA GLN A 79 -12.88 -5.68 6.47
C GLN A 79 -11.54 -6.25 6.97
N ARG A 80 -10.44 -5.90 6.30
CA ARG A 80 -9.09 -6.30 6.73
C ARG A 80 -8.71 -5.69 8.08
N LEU A 81 -8.97 -4.39 8.30
CA LEU A 81 -8.71 -3.75 9.59
C LEU A 81 -9.61 -4.29 10.71
N THR A 82 -10.88 -4.58 10.40
CA THR A 82 -11.79 -5.27 11.33
C THR A 82 -11.23 -6.63 11.73
N PHE A 83 -10.75 -7.42 10.77
CA PHE A 83 -10.15 -8.73 11.04
C PHE A 83 -8.92 -8.62 11.95
N VAL A 84 -8.08 -7.60 11.74
CA VAL A 84 -6.93 -7.32 12.61
C VAL A 84 -7.37 -6.93 14.03
N ALA A 85 -8.44 -6.13 14.17
CA ALA A 85 -8.95 -5.78 15.49
C ALA A 85 -9.54 -7.00 16.23
N ILE A 86 -10.20 -7.93 15.52
CA ILE A 86 -10.65 -9.21 16.08
C ILE A 86 -9.44 -10.04 16.53
N GLU A 87 -8.43 -10.16 15.68
CA GLU A 87 -7.18 -10.88 15.99
C GLU A 87 -6.51 -10.32 17.24
N ASN A 88 -6.33 -9.00 17.33
CA ASN A 88 -5.69 -8.35 18.47
C ASN A 88 -6.42 -8.66 19.78
N VAL A 89 -7.75 -8.51 19.80
CA VAL A 89 -8.56 -8.82 20.98
C VAL A 89 -8.52 -10.31 21.34
N PHE A 90 -8.50 -11.19 20.34
CA PHE A 90 -8.42 -12.63 20.56
C PHE A 90 -7.07 -13.05 21.13
N VAL A 91 -5.96 -12.56 20.57
CA VAL A 91 -4.60 -12.80 21.07
C VAL A 91 -4.43 -12.22 22.47
N PHE A 92 -4.95 -11.01 22.70
CA PHE A 92 -4.97 -10.41 24.04
C PHE A 92 -5.71 -11.31 25.04
N MET A 93 -6.92 -11.78 24.69
CA MET A 93 -7.72 -12.63 25.56
C MET A 93 -6.97 -13.92 25.92
N ILE A 94 -6.33 -14.57 24.95
CA ILE A 94 -5.53 -15.78 25.17
C ILE A 94 -4.36 -15.48 26.11
N LEU A 95 -3.55 -14.46 25.79
CA LEU A 95 -2.36 -14.14 26.56
C LEU A 95 -2.70 -13.73 27.99
N TYR A 96 -3.74 -12.91 28.18
CA TYR A 96 -4.18 -12.51 29.51
C TYR A 96 -4.64 -13.72 30.33
N TYR A 97 -5.49 -14.58 29.75
CA TYR A 97 -6.03 -15.75 30.43
C TYR A 97 -4.94 -16.73 30.85
N PHE A 98 -3.98 -17.06 29.97
CA PHE A 98 -2.92 -18.01 30.32
C PHE A 98 -1.86 -17.44 31.27
N THR A 99 -1.65 -16.13 31.26
CA THR A 99 -0.64 -15.47 32.12
C THR A 99 -1.15 -15.27 33.54
N PHE A 100 -2.35 -14.69 33.71
CA PHE A 100 -2.88 -14.32 35.02
C PHE A 100 -3.91 -15.30 35.56
N ARG A 101 -4.52 -16.13 34.70
CA ARG A 101 -5.58 -17.09 35.06
C ARG A 101 -6.79 -16.47 35.76
N GLU A 102 -7.01 -15.18 35.52
CA GLU A 102 -8.11 -14.41 36.10
C GLU A 102 -9.24 -14.21 35.10
N PHE A 103 -10.47 -14.19 35.63
CA PHE A 103 -11.64 -13.81 34.86
C PHE A 103 -11.81 -12.29 34.91
N PHE A 104 -11.95 -11.67 33.74
CA PHE A 104 -12.15 -10.23 33.62
C PHE A 104 -13.41 -9.91 32.82
N SER A 105 -13.86 -8.66 32.91
CA SER A 105 -15.05 -8.20 32.20
C SER A 105 -14.81 -8.23 30.68
N ARG A 106 -15.46 -9.16 29.97
CA ARG A 106 -15.39 -9.27 28.50
C ARG A 106 -15.83 -7.99 27.77
N LEU A 107 -16.58 -7.12 28.43
CA LEU A 107 -17.02 -5.84 27.90
C LEU A 107 -15.82 -4.91 27.61
N ILE A 108 -14.71 -5.01 28.36
CA ILE A 108 -13.48 -4.24 28.06
C ILE A 108 -12.91 -4.60 26.68
N LEU A 109 -13.07 -5.85 26.24
CA LEU A 109 -12.62 -6.31 24.93
C LEU A 109 -13.45 -5.71 23.80
N ILE A 110 -14.75 -5.50 24.04
CA ILE A 110 -15.64 -4.83 23.08
C ILE A 110 -15.22 -3.37 22.92
N TYR A 111 -14.90 -2.68 24.01
CA TYR A 111 -14.34 -1.31 23.93
C TYR A 111 -13.01 -1.29 23.18
N ALA A 112 -12.07 -2.17 23.54
CA ALA A 112 -10.77 -2.25 22.89
C ALA A 112 -10.92 -2.53 21.38
N PHE A 113 -11.81 -3.44 21.00
CA PHE A 113 -12.15 -3.76 19.61
C PHE A 113 -12.65 -2.52 18.85
N LEU A 114 -13.70 -1.87 19.35
CA LEU A 114 -14.33 -0.73 18.67
C LEU A 114 -13.39 0.47 18.55
N ILE A 115 -12.65 0.78 19.62
CA ILE A 115 -11.71 1.90 19.65
C ILE A 115 -10.51 1.62 18.74
N THR A 116 -10.00 0.38 18.71
CA THR A 116 -8.92 -0.01 17.80
C THR A 116 -9.33 0.18 16.34
N ILE A 117 -10.53 -0.27 15.96
CA ILE A 117 -11.07 -0.03 14.61
C ILE A 117 -11.14 1.47 14.33
N LEU A 118 -11.75 2.24 15.23
CA LEU A 118 -11.94 3.68 15.02
C LEU A 118 -10.60 4.40 14.82
N PHE A 119 -9.62 4.13 15.70
CA PHE A 119 -8.31 4.79 15.66
C PHE A 119 -7.50 4.38 14.45
N THR A 120 -7.37 3.08 14.18
CA THR A 120 -6.58 2.59 13.04
C THR A 120 -7.22 2.98 11.71
N TYR A 121 -8.54 2.85 11.58
CA TYR A 121 -9.25 3.30 10.39
C TYR A 121 -9.09 4.81 10.17
N GLY A 122 -9.37 5.61 11.21
CA GLY A 122 -9.25 7.06 11.15
C GLY A 122 -7.85 7.52 10.78
N TRP A 123 -6.82 6.89 11.35
CA TRP A 123 -5.43 7.16 11.00
C TRP A 123 -5.09 6.77 9.56
N HIS A 124 -5.52 5.60 9.08
CA HIS A 124 -5.24 5.18 7.70
C HIS A 124 -5.97 6.05 6.67
N VAL A 125 -7.14 6.61 7.01
CA VAL A 125 -7.83 7.63 6.21
C VAL A 125 -7.02 8.93 6.22
N LEU A 126 -6.68 9.43 7.40
CA LEU A 126 -5.96 10.70 7.58
C LEU A 126 -4.58 10.67 6.91
N PHE A 127 -3.82 9.61 7.12
CA PHE A 127 -2.48 9.43 6.55
C PHE A 127 -2.54 9.45 5.02
N ARG A 128 -3.52 8.77 4.41
CA ARG A 128 -3.73 8.84 2.95
C ARG A 128 -4.11 10.23 2.47
N TRP A 129 -4.99 10.92 3.18
CA TRP A 129 -5.37 12.29 2.84
C TRP A 129 -4.17 13.26 2.89
N ILE A 130 -3.31 13.13 3.91
CA ILE A 130 -2.06 13.90 4.03
C ILE A 130 -1.15 13.62 2.83
N LEU A 131 -0.99 12.35 2.44
CA LEU A 131 -0.16 11.96 1.30
C LEU A 131 -0.71 12.50 -0.03
N GLN A 132 -2.02 12.39 -0.26
CA GLN A 132 -2.66 12.93 -1.47
C GLN A 132 -2.43 14.44 -1.61
N LYS A 133 -2.59 15.19 -0.51
CA LYS A 133 -2.31 16.63 -0.48
C LYS A 133 -0.82 16.93 -0.67
N SER A 134 0.06 16.04 -0.22
CA SER A 134 1.51 16.15 -0.39
C SER A 134 2.02 15.69 -1.75
N SER A 135 1.23 14.94 -2.53
CA SER A 135 1.54 14.55 -3.91
C SER A 135 1.68 15.77 -4.83
N GLU A 136 0.93 16.84 -4.53
CA GLU A 136 1.11 18.17 -5.16
C GLU A 136 2.51 18.76 -4.93
N ARG A 137 3.23 18.27 -3.90
CA ARG A 137 4.62 18.64 -3.54
C ARG A 137 5.65 17.57 -3.92
N GLU A 138 5.30 16.63 -4.81
CA GLU A 138 6.14 15.52 -5.30
C GLU A 138 6.63 14.49 -4.26
N ILE A 139 6.10 14.51 -3.03
CA ILE A 139 6.52 13.58 -1.98
C ILE A 139 5.81 12.23 -2.16
N GLY A 140 6.58 11.16 -2.34
CA GLY A 140 6.04 9.79 -2.46
C GLY A 140 5.41 9.46 -3.81
N VAL A 141 5.66 10.29 -4.83
CA VAL A 141 5.20 10.10 -6.21
C VAL A 141 6.11 9.11 -6.94
N TYR A 142 5.54 8.11 -7.61
CA TYR A 142 6.19 7.23 -8.56
C TYR A 142 6.15 7.83 -9.97
N ARG A 143 7.31 8.20 -10.50
CA ARG A 143 7.41 8.72 -11.87
C ARG A 143 7.24 7.58 -12.86
N THR A 144 6.29 7.74 -13.77
CA THR A 144 5.83 6.68 -14.66
C THR A 144 6.10 7.01 -16.12
N LEU A 145 6.72 6.07 -16.82
CA LEU A 145 6.87 6.10 -18.28
C LEU A 145 5.74 5.30 -18.91
N ILE A 146 5.02 5.92 -19.84
CA ILE A 146 3.97 5.26 -20.62
C ILE A 146 4.59 4.78 -21.93
N ILE A 147 4.39 3.51 -22.26
CA ILE A 147 4.77 2.95 -23.56
C ILE A 147 3.49 2.66 -24.34
N GLY A 148 3.33 3.36 -25.46
CA GLY A 148 2.12 3.38 -26.27
C GLY A 148 1.36 4.70 -26.15
N THR A 149 0.79 5.15 -27.26
CA THR A 149 -0.04 6.38 -27.32
C THR A 149 -1.47 6.11 -27.80
N ASN A 150 -1.86 4.84 -27.84
CA ASN A 150 -3.18 4.38 -28.27
C ASN A 150 -4.30 4.88 -27.34
N ARG A 151 -5.56 4.68 -27.75
CA ARG A 151 -6.73 5.13 -26.96
C ARG A 151 -6.72 4.60 -25.51
N PRO A 152 -6.45 3.30 -25.26
CA PRO A 152 -6.33 2.79 -23.88
C PRO A 152 -5.24 3.50 -23.06
N ALA A 153 -4.07 3.79 -23.65
CA ALA A 153 -3.01 4.53 -22.97
C ALA A 153 -3.47 5.95 -22.58
N GLN A 154 -4.20 6.62 -23.46
CA GLN A 154 -4.75 7.96 -23.20
C GLN A 154 -5.77 7.94 -22.06
N GLU A 155 -6.64 6.93 -21.99
CA GLU A 155 -7.61 6.76 -20.90
C GLU A 155 -6.94 6.49 -19.55
N ILE A 156 -5.92 5.62 -19.53
CA ILE A 156 -5.13 5.35 -18.32
C ILE A 156 -4.45 6.64 -17.85
N VAL A 157 -3.77 7.34 -18.76
CA VAL A 157 -3.11 8.62 -18.47
C VAL A 157 -4.10 9.64 -17.90
N ARG A 158 -5.25 9.81 -18.55
CA ARG A 158 -6.31 10.72 -18.09
C ARG A 158 -6.76 10.35 -16.68
N THR A 159 -6.92 9.06 -16.39
CA THR A 159 -7.33 8.58 -15.07
C THR A 159 -6.27 8.87 -14.01
N LEU A 160 -5.00 8.62 -14.30
CA LEU A 160 -3.88 8.90 -13.40
C LEU A 160 -3.77 10.39 -13.06
N ILE A 161 -3.94 11.26 -14.04
CA ILE A 161 -3.93 12.73 -13.85
C ILE A 161 -5.16 13.17 -13.06
N THR A 162 -6.36 12.75 -13.47
CA THR A 162 -7.62 13.21 -12.86
C THR A 162 -7.75 12.75 -11.41
N SER A 163 -7.25 11.55 -11.09
CA SER A 163 -7.25 11.00 -9.74
C SER A 163 -6.16 11.56 -8.82
N LYS A 164 -5.27 12.44 -9.30
CA LYS A 164 -4.09 12.92 -8.55
C LYS A 164 -3.28 11.76 -7.96
N SER A 165 -3.08 10.71 -8.75
CA SER A 165 -2.38 9.51 -8.30
C SER A 165 -0.95 9.79 -7.85
N HIS A 166 -0.49 9.00 -6.88
CA HIS A 166 0.94 8.89 -6.60
C HIS A 166 1.69 8.32 -7.81
N ILE A 167 1.03 7.72 -8.80
CA ILE A 167 1.62 7.30 -10.07
C ILE A 167 1.46 8.46 -11.06
N LYS A 168 2.53 9.25 -11.22
CA LYS A 168 2.53 10.43 -12.09
C LYS A 168 3.18 10.06 -13.42
N PRO A 169 2.43 10.04 -14.53
CA PRO A 169 3.05 9.89 -15.84
C PRO A 169 3.86 11.15 -16.14
N VAL A 170 5.13 10.98 -16.52
CA VAL A 170 6.06 12.09 -16.80
C VAL A 170 6.49 12.16 -18.25
N ALA A 171 6.47 11.03 -18.96
CA ALA A 171 6.79 10.93 -20.36
C ALA A 171 6.02 9.77 -21.01
N ALA A 172 5.82 9.87 -22.32
CA ALA A 172 5.29 8.80 -23.16
C ALA A 172 6.23 8.49 -24.32
N ILE A 173 6.38 7.20 -24.64
CA ILE A 173 7.12 6.73 -25.82
C ILE A 173 6.14 6.00 -26.73
N ASP A 174 6.22 6.29 -28.03
CA ASP A 174 5.45 5.58 -29.05
C ASP A 174 6.39 4.69 -29.89
N PRO A 175 6.31 3.36 -29.78
CA PRO A 175 7.12 2.45 -30.58
C PRO A 175 6.91 2.62 -32.09
N HIS A 176 5.68 2.89 -32.52
CA HIS A 176 5.30 3.05 -33.92
C HIS A 176 5.51 4.49 -34.42
N GLY A 177 5.70 5.42 -33.49
CA GLY A 177 5.84 6.85 -33.74
C GLY A 177 4.47 7.53 -33.72
N SER A 178 4.32 8.49 -32.81
CA SER A 178 3.12 9.31 -32.73
C SER A 178 3.27 10.58 -33.55
N LYS A 179 2.19 11.01 -34.22
CA LYS A 179 2.10 12.38 -34.75
C LYS A 179 1.87 13.41 -33.64
N LYS A 180 1.45 12.97 -32.45
CA LYS A 180 1.18 13.84 -31.31
C LYS A 180 2.47 14.04 -30.52
N SER A 181 2.81 15.30 -30.24
CA SER A 181 3.91 15.67 -29.35
C SER A 181 3.52 15.61 -27.87
N VAL A 182 2.23 15.63 -27.56
CA VAL A 182 1.69 15.67 -26.18
C VAL A 182 0.41 14.83 -26.07
N ILE A 183 0.25 14.16 -24.94
CA ILE A 183 -0.95 13.40 -24.57
C ILE A 183 -1.39 13.82 -23.17
N HIS A 184 -2.56 14.45 -23.06
CA HIS A 184 -3.10 14.91 -21.77
C HIS A 184 -2.10 15.70 -20.92
N GLY A 185 -1.25 16.53 -21.55
CA GLY A 185 -0.23 17.32 -20.87
C GLY A 185 1.11 16.63 -20.61
N ILE A 186 1.26 15.35 -21.02
CA ILE A 186 2.52 14.60 -20.93
C ILE A 186 3.24 14.61 -22.28
N PRO A 187 4.55 14.91 -22.34
CA PRO A 187 5.31 14.90 -23.57
C PRO A 187 5.48 13.50 -24.14
N VAL A 188 5.29 13.37 -25.46
CA VAL A 188 5.68 12.20 -26.23
C VAL A 188 7.13 12.42 -26.67
N VAL A 189 8.07 11.78 -25.97
CA VAL A 189 9.51 12.08 -26.11
C VAL A 189 10.13 11.46 -27.36
N GLY A 190 9.44 10.52 -28.00
CA GLY A 190 9.85 9.93 -29.27
C GLY A 190 9.58 8.44 -29.37
N LYS A 191 10.46 7.75 -30.12
CA LYS A 191 10.42 6.31 -30.35
C LYS A 191 11.26 5.55 -29.31
N MET A 192 11.36 4.23 -29.45
CA MET A 192 12.08 3.37 -28.50
C MET A 192 13.58 3.68 -28.36
N ASN A 193 14.18 4.38 -29.32
CA ASN A 193 15.61 4.75 -29.28
C ASN A 193 15.98 5.69 -28.11
N VAL A 194 15.02 6.46 -27.60
CA VAL A 194 15.26 7.36 -26.44
C VAL A 194 14.87 6.72 -25.10
N PHE A 195 14.51 5.44 -25.08
CA PHE A 195 13.99 4.75 -23.89
C PHE A 195 14.92 4.82 -22.68
N GLU A 196 16.17 4.37 -22.81
CA GLU A 196 17.12 4.34 -21.70
C GLU A 196 17.44 5.76 -21.20
N LYS A 197 17.64 6.69 -22.14
CA LYS A 197 17.85 8.10 -21.84
C LYS A 197 16.67 8.70 -21.08
N THR A 198 15.45 8.42 -21.51
CA THR A 198 14.22 8.92 -20.85
C THR A 198 14.12 8.41 -19.43
N ILE A 199 14.47 7.14 -19.18
CA ILE A 199 14.47 6.54 -17.85
C ILE A 199 15.46 7.26 -16.92
N ALA A 200 16.66 7.55 -17.41
CA ALA A 200 17.68 8.24 -16.64
C ALA A 200 17.31 9.72 -16.40
N ASP A 201 16.88 10.44 -17.44
CA ASP A 201 16.58 11.87 -17.37
C ASP A 201 15.37 12.18 -16.45
N HIS A 202 14.43 11.24 -16.32
CA HIS A 202 13.17 11.45 -15.58
C HIS A 202 13.06 10.64 -14.28
N ASP A 203 14.10 9.93 -13.86
CA ASP A 203 14.11 9.06 -12.66
C ASP A 203 12.88 8.12 -12.60
N ILE A 204 12.66 7.33 -13.67
CA ILE A 204 11.44 6.51 -13.81
C ILE A 204 11.43 5.34 -12.81
N ASP A 205 10.35 5.25 -12.01
CA ASP A 205 10.11 4.13 -11.08
C ASP A 205 9.22 3.03 -11.67
N ILE A 206 8.33 3.42 -12.59
CA ILE A 206 7.28 2.57 -13.14
C ILE A 206 7.26 2.68 -14.67
N ILE A 207 7.20 1.54 -15.36
CA ILE A 207 6.89 1.45 -16.79
C ILE A 207 5.49 0.86 -16.92
N LEU A 208 4.62 1.55 -17.65
CA LEU A 208 3.27 1.11 -17.96
C LEU A 208 3.16 0.92 -19.47
N HIS A 209 3.18 -0.34 -19.91
CA HIS A 209 3.16 -0.70 -21.31
C HIS A 209 1.75 -1.09 -21.74
N VAL A 210 1.18 -0.34 -22.69
CA VAL A 210 -0.22 -0.45 -23.14
C VAL A 210 -0.31 -0.76 -24.65
N ASP A 211 0.83 -1.01 -25.30
CA ASP A 211 0.93 -1.27 -26.74
C ASP A 211 1.29 -2.72 -27.05
N ASN A 212 1.28 -3.09 -28.34
CA ASN A 212 1.43 -4.48 -28.78
C ASN A 212 2.79 -5.11 -28.43
N LEU A 213 2.79 -6.42 -28.17
CA LEU A 213 3.79 -7.14 -27.37
C LEU A 213 5.11 -7.47 -28.11
N GLU A 214 5.20 -7.19 -29.41
CA GLU A 214 6.30 -7.65 -30.27
C GLU A 214 7.68 -7.12 -29.84
N GLN A 215 7.75 -5.99 -29.12
CA GLN A 215 9.00 -5.39 -28.61
C GLN A 215 9.15 -5.47 -27.08
N SER A 216 8.27 -6.19 -26.37
CA SER A 216 8.20 -6.15 -24.91
C SER A 216 9.37 -6.80 -24.18
N LEU A 217 10.02 -7.82 -24.74
CA LEU A 217 11.03 -8.60 -24.01
C LEU A 217 12.26 -7.78 -23.60
N ASN A 218 12.74 -6.90 -24.48
CA ASN A 218 13.90 -6.04 -24.19
C ASN A 218 13.57 -5.03 -23.08
N ILE A 219 12.37 -4.45 -23.13
CA ILE A 219 11.87 -3.50 -22.14
C ILE A 219 11.71 -4.19 -20.77
N ILE A 220 11.13 -5.39 -20.77
CA ILE A 220 10.95 -6.21 -19.56
C ILE A 220 12.31 -6.55 -18.96
N ASN A 221 13.27 -7.03 -19.76
CA ASN A 221 14.61 -7.35 -19.27
C ASN A 221 15.32 -6.14 -18.69
N TYR A 222 15.25 -4.99 -19.38
CA TYR A 222 15.82 -3.73 -18.88
C TYR A 222 15.18 -3.31 -17.55
N ALA A 223 13.85 -3.36 -17.45
CA ALA A 223 13.12 -3.02 -16.23
C ALA A 223 13.52 -3.94 -15.07
N LEU A 224 13.65 -5.24 -15.32
CA LEU A 224 14.06 -6.23 -14.33
C LEU A 224 15.52 -6.08 -13.88
N GLN A 225 16.43 -5.70 -14.79
CA GLN A 225 17.84 -5.43 -14.48
C GLN A 225 17.99 -4.16 -13.64
N ASN A 226 17.22 -3.12 -13.95
CA ASN A 226 17.27 -1.82 -13.28
C ASN A 226 16.32 -1.69 -12.09
N ASN A 227 15.62 -2.77 -11.71
CA ASN A 227 14.70 -2.82 -10.58
C ASN A 227 13.57 -1.77 -10.67
N ILE A 228 13.09 -1.55 -11.90
CA ILE A 228 11.96 -0.69 -12.28
C ILE A 228 10.70 -1.56 -12.31
N LYS A 229 9.59 -1.06 -11.77
CA LYS A 229 8.33 -1.82 -11.78
C LYS A 229 7.73 -1.78 -13.18
N TYR A 230 7.44 -2.93 -13.76
CA TYR A 230 6.79 -3.02 -15.07
C TYR A 230 5.36 -3.54 -14.92
N TYR A 231 4.41 -2.79 -15.47
CA TYR A 231 2.98 -3.11 -15.50
C TYR A 231 2.47 -3.14 -16.94
N MET A 232 1.59 -4.08 -17.24
CA MET A 232 0.88 -4.15 -18.51
C MET A 232 -0.58 -4.60 -18.34
N PRO A 233 -1.51 -4.13 -19.19
CA PRO A 233 -2.89 -4.61 -19.21
C PRO A 233 -2.98 -6.13 -19.40
N PRO A 234 -3.92 -6.82 -18.73
CA PRO A 234 -4.13 -8.25 -18.83
C PRO A 234 -4.44 -8.73 -20.25
N GLU A 235 -5.13 -7.90 -21.04
CA GLU A 235 -5.59 -8.19 -22.40
C GLU A 235 -4.43 -8.42 -23.39
N LEU A 236 -3.25 -7.85 -23.12
CA LEU A 236 -2.07 -8.02 -23.98
C LEU A 236 -1.39 -9.39 -23.78
N LEU A 237 -1.69 -10.09 -22.68
CA LEU A 237 -0.96 -11.29 -22.25
C LEU A 237 -1.58 -12.60 -22.81
N GLY A 238 -2.03 -12.59 -24.06
CA GLY A 238 -2.73 -13.73 -24.66
C GLY A 238 -1.94 -15.06 -24.72
N ILE A 239 -0.63 -15.10 -24.45
CA ILE A 239 0.21 -16.29 -24.73
C ILE A 239 1.36 -16.54 -23.72
N PHE A 240 1.34 -16.05 -22.48
CA PHE A 240 2.33 -16.50 -21.48
C PHE A 240 1.69 -17.30 -20.34
N GLN A 241 1.77 -18.63 -20.45
CA GLN A 241 1.49 -19.56 -19.36
C GLN A 241 2.57 -19.44 -18.28
N GLY A 242 2.26 -18.70 -17.23
CA GLY A 242 3.05 -18.66 -16.01
C GLY A 242 2.24 -18.03 -14.88
N HIS A 243 2.44 -18.53 -13.66
CA HIS A 243 1.78 -18.05 -12.45
C HIS A 243 2.11 -16.56 -12.18
N GLN A 244 1.34 -15.65 -12.77
CA GLN A 244 1.48 -14.21 -12.56
C GLN A 244 0.28 -13.66 -11.82
N ARG A 245 0.56 -12.82 -10.83
CA ARG A 245 -0.46 -12.25 -9.93
C ARG A 245 -0.98 -10.97 -10.55
N ILE A 246 -2.27 -10.92 -10.84
CA ILE A 246 -2.98 -9.69 -11.23
C ILE A 246 -2.87 -8.73 -10.03
N GLU A 247 -2.23 -7.57 -10.21
CA GLU A 247 -2.20 -6.48 -9.24
C GLU A 247 -3.10 -5.34 -9.74
N GLU A 248 -3.99 -4.87 -8.88
CA GLU A 248 -4.85 -3.73 -9.17
C GLU A 248 -4.07 -2.43 -8.93
N VAL A 249 -3.96 -1.59 -9.96
CA VAL A 249 -3.37 -0.25 -9.89
C VAL A 249 -4.48 0.74 -10.23
N GLU A 250 -4.88 1.55 -9.26
CA GLU A 250 -5.94 2.57 -9.44
C GLU A 250 -7.27 2.01 -9.98
N GLY A 251 -7.67 0.83 -9.51
CA GLY A 251 -8.92 0.17 -9.94
C GLY A 251 -8.81 -0.59 -11.26
N MET A 252 -7.69 -0.47 -11.98
CA MET A 252 -7.44 -1.18 -13.23
C MET A 252 -6.59 -2.42 -12.96
N PRO A 253 -6.94 -3.59 -13.53
CA PRO A 253 -6.12 -4.77 -13.41
C PRO A 253 -4.85 -4.57 -14.24
N PHE A 254 -3.68 -4.74 -13.63
CA PHE A 254 -2.41 -4.80 -14.33
C PHE A 254 -1.65 -6.06 -13.92
N LEU A 255 -0.88 -6.61 -14.85
CA LEU A 255 0.04 -7.70 -14.55
C LEU A 255 1.39 -7.09 -14.20
N LYS A 256 1.84 -7.35 -12.96
CA LYS A 256 3.15 -6.96 -12.48
C LYS A 256 4.12 -8.10 -12.71
N LEU A 257 5.09 -7.90 -13.61
CA LEU A 257 6.14 -8.87 -13.83
C LEU A 257 7.09 -8.86 -12.62
N HIS A 258 7.34 -10.05 -12.06
CA HIS A 258 8.35 -10.25 -11.02
C HIS A 258 9.53 -11.00 -11.62
N LYS A 259 10.75 -10.56 -11.28
CA LYS A 259 11.94 -11.42 -11.39
C LYS A 259 11.65 -12.69 -10.58
N LYS A 260 11.84 -13.89 -11.15
CA LYS A 260 11.71 -15.17 -10.43
C LYS A 260 12.57 -15.05 -9.14
N ARG A 261 11.93 -14.80 -8.00
CA ARG A 261 12.57 -14.54 -6.71
C ARG A 261 11.98 -15.49 -5.68
N LYS A 262 12.86 -16.04 -4.83
CA LYS A 262 12.51 -16.97 -3.77
C LYS A 262 11.46 -16.36 -2.82
N TRP A 263 10.60 -17.22 -2.29
CA TRP A 263 9.34 -16.91 -1.59
C TRP A 263 9.43 -15.82 -0.50
N TRP A 264 10.56 -15.70 0.18
CA TRP A 264 10.81 -14.76 1.30
C TRP A 264 10.94 -13.28 0.92
N HIS A 265 11.05 -12.92 -0.36
CA HIS A 265 11.12 -11.50 -0.76
C HIS A 265 9.77 -10.82 -1.01
N ASN A 266 8.66 -11.58 -1.02
CA ASN A 266 7.30 -11.04 -1.19
C ASN A 266 6.71 -10.38 0.07
N ILE A 267 7.54 -10.31 1.10
CA ILE A 267 7.24 -9.79 2.43
C ILE A 267 7.47 -8.26 2.46
N TRP A 268 8.32 -7.68 1.60
CA TRP A 268 8.74 -6.26 1.67
C TRP A 268 8.24 -5.37 0.51
#